data_AF-A0A512IFU0-F1
#
_entry.id   AF-A0A512IFU0-F1
#
_cell.length_a   1.000
_cell.length_b   1.000
_cell.length_c   1.000
_cell.angle_alpha   90.00
_cell.angle_beta   90.00
_cell.angle_gamma   90.00
#
_symmetry.space_group_name_H-M   'P 1'
#
loop_
_entity.id
_entity.type
_entity.pdbx_description
1 polymer ?
#
loop_
_entity_poly.entity_id
_entity_poly.type
_entity_poly.pdbx_seq_one_letter_code
_entity_poly.pdbx_strand_id
1 'polypeptide(L)'
;MMSKAVSPQSAARSTDLDPTPLLPLSPEAPAAAGEPPCCHEELVQSVFTAAGEVESAEWALDRALDEAAGSDDEIGVGFDVAPVDGTLETARWALDQATSVLHAQIRAASRAGVPVAVLAEASALGAHELAAVLDTADAATAPTVLPTAG
;
A
#
# COMPACT_ATOMS: atom_id res chain seq x y z
N MET A 1 31.15 -10.05 -58.73
CA MET A 1 30.23 -10.89 -59.53
C MET A 1 28.89 -10.19 -59.58
N MET A 2 28.49 -9.74 -60.77
CA MET A 2 27.21 -9.11 -61.06
C MET A 2 26.18 -10.18 -61.38
N SER A 3 24.96 -10.06 -60.85
CA SER A 3 23.76 -10.67 -61.43
C SER A 3 22.69 -9.59 -61.60
N LYS A 4 22.43 -9.28 -62.88
CA LYS A 4 21.21 -8.66 -63.43
C LYS A 4 20.03 -9.65 -63.22
N ALA A 5 18.73 -9.39 -63.40
CA ALA A 5 17.98 -8.49 -64.28
C ALA A 5 16.48 -8.55 -63.82
N VAL A 6 15.70 -7.47 -63.95
CA VAL A 6 14.60 -7.24 -64.94
C VAL A 6 13.18 -7.71 -64.55
N SER A 7 12.25 -6.74 -64.56
CA SER A 7 10.78 -6.74 -64.37
C SER A 7 9.96 -7.44 -65.48
N PRO A 8 8.62 -7.60 -65.35
CA PRO A 8 7.61 -6.60 -65.78
C PRO A 8 6.38 -6.46 -64.82
N GLN A 9 5.72 -5.29 -64.63
CA GLN A 9 4.52 -4.76 -65.35
C GLN A 9 3.43 -5.82 -65.67
N SER A 10 2.11 -5.64 -65.52
CA SER A 10 1.21 -4.50 -65.27
C SER A 10 -0.24 -5.01 -65.04
N ALA A 11 -1.05 -4.17 -64.38
CA ALA A 11 -2.48 -3.88 -64.60
C ALA A 11 -3.57 -4.98 -64.45
N ALA A 12 -4.47 -4.76 -63.48
CA ALA A 12 -5.91 -4.75 -63.76
C ALA A 12 -6.63 -3.78 -62.81
N ARG A 13 -7.43 -2.92 -63.43
CA ARG A 13 -8.25 -1.83 -62.91
C ARG A 13 -9.63 -2.43 -62.62
N SER A 14 -10.19 -2.27 -61.43
CA SER A 14 -11.65 -2.27 -61.30
C SER A 14 -12.07 -1.52 -60.04
N THR A 15 -12.81 -0.45 -60.30
CA THR A 15 -13.67 0.33 -59.42
C THR A 15 -14.56 -0.56 -58.56
N ASP A 16 -14.71 -0.23 -57.28
CA ASP A 16 -16.04 0.16 -56.79
C ASP A 16 -15.91 1.03 -55.54
N LEU A 17 -16.57 2.17 -55.60
CA LEU A 17 -16.79 3.09 -54.50
C LEU A 17 -17.92 2.50 -53.67
N ASP A 18 -17.61 2.00 -52.47
CA ASP A 18 -18.62 1.90 -51.42
C ASP A 18 -18.16 2.75 -50.24
N PRO A 19 -18.70 3.97 -50.06
CA PRO A 19 -18.42 4.76 -48.86
C PRO A 19 -19.12 4.08 -47.69
N THR A 20 -18.36 3.28 -46.93
CA THR A 20 -18.84 2.72 -45.67
C THR A 20 -19.30 3.89 -44.80
N PRO A 21 -20.59 3.94 -44.41
CA PRO A 21 -21.11 5.06 -43.65
C PRO A 21 -20.39 5.13 -42.31
N LEU A 22 -19.86 6.33 -42.04
CA LEU A 22 -19.33 6.76 -40.74
C LEU A 22 -20.38 6.47 -39.67
N LEU A 23 -20.25 5.33 -38.99
CA LEU A 23 -20.99 5.10 -37.77
C LEU A 23 -20.41 6.02 -36.69
N PRO A 24 -21.28 6.71 -35.95
CA PRO A 24 -20.89 7.72 -34.99
C PRO A 24 -20.05 7.09 -33.88
N LEU A 25 -18.95 7.78 -33.56
CA LEU A 25 -18.30 7.86 -32.25
C LEU A 25 -19.02 7.02 -31.19
N SER A 26 -18.58 5.78 -30.99
CA SER A 26 -18.77 5.17 -29.68
C SER A 26 -18.01 6.07 -28.71
N PRO A 27 -18.69 6.65 -27.70
CA PRO A 27 -17.99 7.39 -26.69
C PRO A 27 -16.98 6.42 -26.08
N GLU A 28 -15.72 6.86 -26.14
CA GLU A 28 -14.70 6.57 -25.15
C GLU A 28 -15.35 5.91 -23.93
N ALA A 29 -15.15 4.58 -23.80
CA ALA A 29 -15.32 3.97 -22.49
C ALA A 29 -14.60 4.91 -21.55
N PRO A 30 -15.23 5.43 -20.47
CA PRO A 30 -14.53 6.32 -19.60
C PRO A 30 -13.27 5.55 -19.23
N ALA A 31 -12.11 6.08 -19.66
CA ALA A 31 -10.87 5.81 -18.98
C ALA A 31 -11.28 6.11 -17.54
N ALA A 32 -11.53 5.04 -16.77
CA ALA A 32 -11.92 5.14 -15.38
C ALA A 32 -10.96 6.16 -14.85
N ALA A 33 -11.47 7.34 -14.50
CA ALA A 33 -10.66 8.52 -14.28
C ALA A 33 -9.67 8.12 -13.21
N GLY A 34 -8.50 7.68 -13.64
CA GLY A 34 -7.46 7.19 -12.78
C GLY A 34 -7.15 8.44 -12.01
N GLU A 35 -7.35 8.37 -10.70
CA GLU A 35 -6.85 9.41 -9.82
C GLU A 35 -5.45 9.77 -10.31
N PRO A 36 -5.18 11.07 -10.46
CA PRO A 36 -4.01 11.49 -11.21
C PRO A 36 -2.77 10.85 -10.55
N PRO A 37 -1.84 10.27 -11.34
CA PRO A 37 -0.73 9.46 -10.83
C PRO A 37 0.18 10.21 -9.85
N CYS A 38 0.10 11.55 -9.81
CA CYS A 38 0.79 12.37 -8.83
C CYS A 38 0.38 12.10 -7.37
N CYS A 39 -0.84 11.63 -7.10
CA CYS A 39 -1.26 11.32 -5.72
C CYS A 39 -0.73 9.95 -5.24
N HIS A 40 -0.45 9.02 -6.15
CA HIS A 40 0.03 7.68 -5.78
C HIS A 40 1.44 7.71 -5.22
N GLU A 41 2.34 8.51 -5.80
CA GLU A 41 3.71 8.66 -5.30
C GLU A 41 3.73 9.23 -3.88
N GLU A 42 2.90 10.25 -3.60
CA GLU A 42 2.77 10.83 -2.26
C GLU A 42 2.23 9.83 -1.24
N LEU A 43 1.25 9.00 -1.63
CA LEU A 43 0.70 7.95 -0.78
C LEU A 43 1.71 6.84 -0.50
N VAL A 44 2.48 6.42 -1.51
CA VAL A 44 3.56 5.45 -1.36
C VAL A 44 4.66 6.00 -0.46
N GLN A 45 5.03 7.26 -0.63
CA GLN A 45 5.99 7.94 0.25
C GLN A 45 5.48 8.03 1.69
N SER A 46 4.18 8.28 1.89
CA SER A 46 3.56 8.30 3.23
C SER A 46 3.66 6.93 3.91
N VAL A 47 3.39 5.84 3.17
CA VAL A 47 3.55 4.46 3.67
C VAL A 47 5.01 4.17 4.02
N PHE A 48 5.95 4.54 3.13
CA PHE A 48 7.38 4.35 3.36
C PHE A 48 7.87 5.10 4.61
N THR A 49 7.47 6.37 4.76
CA THR A 49 7.80 7.17 5.94
C THR A 49 7.23 6.53 7.20
N ALA A 50 5.97 6.09 7.19
CA ALA A 50 5.35 5.44 8.35
C ALA A 50 6.04 4.11 8.71
N ALA A 51 6.53 3.35 7.73
CA ALA A 51 7.32 2.14 7.98
C ALA A 51 8.67 2.48 8.66
N GLY A 52 9.34 3.55 8.24
CA GLY A 52 10.54 4.04 8.92
C GLY A 52 10.31 4.50 10.36
N GLU A 53 9.14 5.08 10.67
CA GLU A 53 8.75 5.42 12.04
C GLU A 53 8.52 4.16 12.90
N VAL A 54 7.96 3.09 12.33
CA VAL A 54 7.84 1.79 13.02
C VAL A 54 9.22 1.23 13.33
N GLU A 55 10.12 1.17 12.35
CA GLU A 55 11.50 0.70 12.55
C GLU A 55 12.22 1.52 13.64
N SER A 56 12.05 2.85 13.62
CA SER A 56 12.63 3.73 14.64
C SER A 56 12.07 3.46 16.04
N ALA A 57 10.77 3.17 16.15
CA ALA A 57 10.14 2.82 17.41
C ALA A 57 10.55 1.42 17.91
N GLU A 58 10.74 0.45 17.02
CA GLU A 58 11.30 -0.86 17.37
C GLU A 58 12.72 -0.74 17.93
N TRP A 59 13.57 0.05 17.28
CA TRP A 59 14.94 0.30 17.77
C TRP A 59 14.94 1.01 19.13
N ALA A 60 14.00 1.93 19.36
CA ALA A 60 13.84 2.59 20.66
C ALA A 60 13.38 1.59 21.75
N LEU A 61 12.50 0.65 21.40
CA LEU A 61 12.05 -0.40 22.30
C LEU A 61 13.19 -1.37 22.65
N ASP A 62 13.97 -1.81 21.66
CA ASP A 62 15.15 -2.66 21.88
C ASP A 62 16.17 -1.99 22.81
N ARG A 63 16.42 -0.69 22.60
CA ARG A 63 17.27 0.12 23.50
C ARG A 63 16.75 0.15 24.93
N ALA A 64 15.45 0.38 25.11
CA ALA A 64 14.83 0.40 26.43
C ALA A 64 14.92 -0.98 27.12
N LEU A 65 14.79 -2.08 26.37
CA LEU A 65 14.96 -3.44 26.88
C LEU A 65 16.40 -3.72 27.31
N ASP A 66 17.39 -3.30 26.52
CA ASP A 66 18.81 -3.44 26.84
C ASP A 66 19.18 -2.64 28.12
N GLU A 67 18.67 -1.41 28.25
CA GLU A 67 18.89 -0.56 29.42
C GLU A 67 18.24 -1.17 30.68
N ALA A 68 17.00 -1.64 30.57
CA ALA A 68 16.31 -2.32 31.67
C ALA A 68 17.02 -3.61 32.10
N ALA A 69 17.63 -4.35 31.18
CA ALA A 69 18.39 -5.57 31.47
C ALA A 69 19.76 -5.28 32.10
N GLY A 70 20.36 -4.13 31.81
CA GLY A 70 21.63 -3.68 32.39
C GLY A 70 21.51 -3.00 33.77
N SER A 71 20.29 -2.65 34.17
CA SER A 71 19.98 -2.09 35.49
C SER A 71 19.99 -3.20 36.55
N ASP A 72 21.18 -3.54 37.05
CA ASP A 72 21.38 -4.44 38.20
C ASP A 72 21.02 -3.71 39.53
N ASP A 73 19.83 -3.11 39.58
CA ASP A 73 19.27 -2.57 40.82
C ASP A 73 18.94 -3.77 41.72
N GLU A 74 19.87 -4.06 42.62
CA GLU A 74 19.78 -5.00 43.73
C GLU A 74 18.38 -4.92 44.37
N ILE A 75 17.51 -5.89 44.05
CA ILE A 75 16.18 -5.99 44.65
C ILE A 75 16.34 -6.32 46.13
N GLY A 76 16.40 -5.26 46.95
CA GLY A 76 16.23 -5.34 48.38
C GLY A 76 14.92 -6.07 48.68
N VAL A 77 15.02 -7.18 49.43
CA VAL A 77 13.88 -8.02 49.80
C VAL A 77 12.88 -7.21 50.62
N GLY A 78 11.87 -6.66 49.95
CA GLY A 78 10.83 -5.88 50.60
C GLY A 78 9.78 -5.39 49.61
N PHE A 79 8.96 -6.32 49.09
CA PHE A 79 7.68 -6.10 48.41
C PHE A 79 7.48 -4.70 47.77
N ASP A 80 8.40 -4.29 46.93
CA ASP A 80 8.25 -3.13 46.06
C ASP A 80 8.19 -3.70 44.65
N VAL A 81 6.99 -3.68 44.08
CA VAL A 81 6.83 -3.93 42.65
C VAL A 81 7.54 -2.75 42.00
N ALA A 82 8.78 -2.97 41.55
CA ALA A 82 9.53 -1.96 40.82
C ALA A 82 8.60 -1.38 39.74
N PRO A 83 8.43 -0.05 39.65
CA PRO A 83 7.59 0.53 38.63
C PRO A 83 8.06 0.00 37.28
N VAL A 84 7.13 -0.47 36.44
CA VAL A 84 7.43 -0.75 35.02
C VAL A 84 8.18 0.47 34.53
N ASP A 85 9.42 0.29 34.07
CA ASP A 85 10.27 1.39 33.65
C ASP A 85 9.46 2.26 32.69
N GLY A 86 9.21 3.52 33.09
CA GLY A 86 8.38 4.44 32.32
C GLY A 86 8.91 4.62 30.91
N THR A 87 10.20 4.41 30.70
CA THR A 87 10.88 4.40 29.41
C THR A 87 10.41 3.23 28.54
N LEU A 88 10.38 2.01 29.10
CA LEU A 88 9.94 0.81 28.39
C LEU A 88 8.46 0.90 28.01
N GLU A 89 7.61 1.35 28.93
CA GLU A 89 6.18 1.54 28.64
C GLU A 89 5.96 2.61 27.57
N THR A 90 6.70 3.72 27.63
CA THR A 90 6.65 4.78 26.62
C THR A 90 7.07 4.25 25.25
N ALA A 91 8.16 3.47 25.17
CA ALA A 91 8.63 2.88 23.92
C ALA A 91 7.63 1.89 23.32
N ARG A 92 6.99 1.05 24.16
CA ARG A 92 5.92 0.15 23.73
C ARG A 92 4.72 0.90 23.16
N TRP A 93 4.28 1.95 23.85
CA TRP A 93 3.16 2.77 23.39
C TRP A 93 3.52 3.47 22.07
N ALA A 94 4.73 4.01 21.94
CA ALA A 94 5.19 4.64 20.70
C ALA A 94 5.19 3.65 19.52
N LEU A 95 5.63 2.40 19.73
CA LEU A 95 5.58 1.36 18.70
C LEU A 95 4.14 1.00 18.29
N ASP A 96 3.24 0.86 19.25
CA ASP A 96 1.81 0.61 18.97
C ASP A 96 1.18 1.74 18.14
N GLN A 97 1.51 2.99 18.48
CA GLN A 97 1.04 4.15 17.71
C GLN A 97 1.63 4.20 16.30
N ALA A 98 2.94 3.98 16.14
CA ALA A 98 3.59 3.96 14.84
C ALA A 98 2.98 2.86 13.94
N THR A 99 2.77 1.67 14.50
CA THR A 99 2.14 0.53 13.80
C THR A 99 0.71 0.87 13.37
N SER A 100 -0.06 1.49 14.27
CA SER A 100 -1.42 1.95 13.98
C SER A 100 -1.47 2.97 12.83
N VAL A 101 -0.51 3.90 12.80
CA VAL A 101 -0.37 4.89 11.73
C VAL A 101 0.00 4.22 10.41
N LEU A 102 0.99 3.32 10.39
CA LEU A 102 1.36 2.55 9.20
C LEU A 102 0.15 1.81 8.61
N HIS A 103 -0.61 1.11 9.45
CA HIS A 103 -1.82 0.42 9.01
C HIS A 103 -2.87 1.36 8.42
N ALA A 104 -3.05 2.55 9.00
CA ALA A 104 -3.95 3.55 8.47
C ALA A 104 -3.51 4.07 7.08
N GLN A 105 -2.21 4.32 6.90
CA GLN A 105 -1.65 4.77 5.63
C GLN A 105 -1.77 3.70 4.54
N ILE A 106 -1.48 2.44 4.86
CA ILE A 106 -1.65 1.30 3.93
C ILE A 106 -3.10 1.21 3.45
N ARG A 107 -4.08 1.28 4.37
CA ARG A 107 -5.50 1.23 4.01
C ARG A 107 -5.94 2.45 3.21
N ALA A 108 -5.38 3.64 3.48
CA ALA A 108 -5.67 4.84 2.71
C ALA A 108 -5.15 4.72 1.28
N ALA A 109 -3.88 4.32 1.12
CA ALA A 109 -3.25 4.11 -0.18
C ALA A 109 -3.93 2.99 -0.99
N SER A 110 -4.30 1.89 -0.35
CA SER A 110 -5.07 0.81 -0.99
C SER A 110 -6.43 1.27 -1.50
N ARG A 111 -7.17 2.07 -0.72
CA ARG A 111 -8.46 2.64 -1.15
C ARG A 111 -8.33 3.62 -2.31
N ALA A 112 -7.19 4.31 -2.42
CA ALA A 112 -6.83 5.15 -3.56
C ALA A 112 -6.28 4.36 -4.77
N GLY A 113 -6.32 3.02 -4.71
CA GLY A 113 -5.94 2.15 -5.83
C GLY A 113 -4.44 1.90 -5.99
N VAL A 114 -3.61 2.20 -4.99
CA VAL A 114 -2.18 1.82 -5.03
C VAL A 114 -2.06 0.30 -5.05
N PRO A 115 -1.29 -0.30 -5.99
CA PRO A 115 -1.17 -1.74 -6.10
C PRO A 115 -0.58 -2.39 -4.84
N VAL A 116 -1.13 -3.54 -4.43
CA VAL A 116 -0.70 -4.30 -3.24
C VAL A 116 0.80 -4.62 -3.27
N ALA A 117 1.37 -4.93 -4.43
CA ALA A 117 2.80 -5.18 -4.57
C ALA A 117 3.66 -3.96 -4.20
N VAL A 118 3.23 -2.75 -4.61
CA VAL A 118 3.91 -1.50 -4.27
C VAL A 118 3.77 -1.19 -2.78
N LEU A 119 2.60 -1.46 -2.19
CA LEU A 119 2.40 -1.32 -0.75
C LEU A 119 3.27 -2.29 0.06
N ALA A 120 3.42 -3.53 -0.40
CA ALA A 120 4.30 -4.52 0.23
C ALA A 120 5.76 -4.06 0.21
N GLU A 121 6.23 -3.55 -0.93
CA GLU A 121 7.58 -3.00 -1.04
C GLU A 121 7.79 -1.78 -0.14
N ALA A 122 6.85 -0.82 -0.14
CA ALA A 122 6.97 0.41 0.63
C ALA A 122 6.87 0.20 2.15
N SER A 123 6.06 -0.76 2.59
CA SER A 123 5.86 -1.07 4.01
C SER A 123 6.82 -2.13 4.56
N ALA A 124 7.57 -2.80 3.68
CA ALA A 124 8.37 -3.99 3.99
C ALA A 124 7.59 -5.15 4.64
N LEU A 125 6.25 -5.12 4.61
CA LEU A 125 5.41 -6.16 5.19
C LEU A 125 5.32 -7.39 4.29
N GLY A 126 5.24 -8.56 4.93
CA GLY A 126 4.94 -9.82 4.25
C GLY A 126 3.50 -9.86 3.70
N ALA A 127 3.27 -10.67 2.68
CA ALA A 127 1.95 -10.77 2.02
C ALA A 127 0.80 -11.12 2.99
N HIS A 128 1.07 -11.94 4.01
CA HIS A 128 0.06 -12.33 5.00
C HIS A 128 -0.33 -11.17 5.92
N GLU A 129 0.65 -10.42 6.38
CA GLU A 129 0.44 -9.27 7.27
C GLU A 129 -0.26 -8.14 6.54
N LEU A 130 0.19 -7.84 5.31
CA LEU A 130 -0.47 -6.86 4.46
C LEU A 130 -1.93 -7.24 4.18
N ALA A 131 -2.23 -8.52 3.95
CA ALA A 131 -3.61 -8.98 3.80
C ALA A 131 -4.44 -8.73 5.07
N ALA A 132 -3.92 -9.06 6.26
CA ALA A 132 -4.61 -8.83 7.53
C ALA A 132 -4.93 -7.34 7.78
N VAL A 133 -4.01 -6.44 7.41
CA VAL A 133 -4.19 -4.99 7.52
C VAL A 133 -5.34 -4.50 6.62
N LEU A 134 -5.43 -5.05 5.40
CA LEU A 134 -6.44 -4.68 4.42
C LEU A 134 -7.82 -5.30 4.73
N ASP A 135 -7.88 -6.55 5.22
CA ASP A 135 -9.12 -7.22 5.61
C ASP A 135 -9.84 -6.48 6.75
N THR A 136 -9.07 -5.91 7.68
CA THR A 136 -9.61 -5.10 8.79
C THR A 136 -10.39 -3.87 8.29
N ALA A 137 -10.10 -3.36 7.08
CA ALA A 137 -10.80 -2.23 6.50
C ALA A 137 -12.22 -2.58 6.04
N ASP A 138 -12.39 -3.78 5.47
CA ASP A 138 -13.68 -4.23 4.89
C ASP A 138 -14.72 -4.51 5.99
N ALA A 139 -14.27 -5.03 7.13
CA ALA A 139 -15.12 -5.29 8.29
C ALA A 139 -15.74 -4.02 8.91
N ALA A 140 -15.08 -2.87 8.82
CA ALA A 140 -15.59 -1.60 9.35
C ALA A 140 -16.66 -0.95 8.44
N THR A 141 -16.76 -1.37 7.19
CA THR A 141 -17.70 -0.84 6.18
C THR A 141 -18.97 -1.66 6.02
N ALA A 142 -19.10 -2.80 6.71
CA ALA A 142 -20.34 -3.58 6.69
C ALA A 142 -21.50 -2.77 7.30
N PRO A 143 -22.59 -2.50 6.55
CA PRO A 143 -23.73 -1.79 7.09
C PRO A 143 -24.38 -2.62 8.20
N THR A 144 -24.41 -2.09 9.42
CA THR A 144 -25.22 -2.62 10.51
C THR A 144 -26.69 -2.58 10.09
N VAL A 145 -27.19 -3.70 9.56
CA VAL A 145 -28.61 -3.90 9.34
C VAL A 145 -29.24 -4.06 10.73
N LEU A 146 -29.72 -2.95 11.29
CA LEU A 146 -30.56 -2.96 12.48
C LEU A 146 -31.80 -3.82 12.18
N PRO A 147 -32.06 -4.90 12.94
CA PRO A 147 -33.31 -5.63 12.79
C PRO A 147 -34.44 -4.70 13.22
N THR A 148 -35.29 -4.31 12.25
CA THR A 148 -36.56 -3.66 12.56
C THR A 148 -37.41 -4.67 13.32
N ALA A 149 -37.59 -4.43 14.63
CA ALA A 149 -38.53 -5.21 15.42
C ALA A 149 -39.95 -4.82 14.98
N GLY A 150 -40.68 -5.81 14.44
CA GLY A 150 -42.12 -5.73 14.20
C GLY A 150 -42.94 -6.12 15.42
#